data_AF-A0A914YHN3-F1
#
_entry.id   AF-A0A914YHN3-F1
#
_cell.length_a   1.000
_cell.length_b   1.000
_cell.length_c   1.000
_cell.angle_alpha   90.00
_cell.angle_beta   90.00
_cell.angle_gamma   90.00
#
_symmetry.space_group_name_H-M   'P 1'
#
loop_
_entity.id
_entity.type
_entity.pdbx_description
1 polymer ?
#
loop_
_entity_poly.entity_id
_entity_poly.type
_entity_poly.pdbx_seq_one_letter_code
_entity_poly.pdbx_strand_id
1 'polypeptide(L)'
;MRIKFRRKSYCCILISVFMVFLLYEWLTLQPTNSQYEDPLLVKGNILCVLVPYRDRFEELQQFIPHMEKFLNSQNVAHRFIILNQTDSLRFNRASLINVGWLEADRLRCNYLVMHDVDLLPQNLELDYTYPGIGIVRHIAAGKYHPKKRF
;
A
#
# COMPACT_ATOMS: atom_id res chain seq x y z
N MET A 1 53.75 -18.28 -55.17
CA MET A 1 52.48 -17.52 -55.20
C MET A 1 51.87 -17.51 -53.79
N ARG A 2 52.05 -16.43 -53.02
CA ARG A 2 51.58 -16.33 -51.61
C ARG A 2 50.10 -15.94 -51.60
N ILE A 3 49.22 -16.89 -51.24
CA ILE A 3 47.79 -16.65 -51.06
C ILE A 3 47.60 -15.79 -49.80
N LYS A 4 47.36 -14.49 -49.95
CA LYS A 4 46.89 -13.61 -48.86
C LYS A 4 45.42 -13.92 -48.61
N PHE A 5 45.16 -15.01 -47.88
CA PHE A 5 43.81 -15.42 -47.51
C PHE A 5 43.19 -14.38 -46.57
N ARG A 6 41.95 -13.98 -46.89
CA ARG A 6 41.24 -12.78 -46.42
C ARG A 6 40.92 -12.82 -44.92
N ARG A 7 41.80 -12.28 -44.07
CA ARG A 7 41.49 -12.00 -42.64
C ARG A 7 40.25 -11.11 -42.43
N LYS A 8 39.91 -10.24 -43.40
CA LYS A 8 38.73 -9.36 -43.33
C LYS A 8 37.39 -10.11 -43.39
N SER A 9 37.30 -11.24 -44.10
CA SER A 9 36.03 -11.99 -44.24
C SER A 9 35.63 -12.72 -42.95
N TYR A 10 36.58 -13.26 -42.21
CA TYR A 10 36.31 -13.96 -40.95
C TYR A 10 35.79 -13.02 -39.86
N CYS A 11 36.27 -11.78 -39.84
CA CYS A 11 35.79 -10.76 -38.92
C CYS A 11 34.31 -10.43 -39.16
N CYS A 12 33.89 -10.27 -40.43
CA CYS A 12 32.50 -10.03 -40.77
C CYS A 12 31.58 -11.20 -40.39
N ILE A 13 32.03 -12.44 -40.56
CA ILE A 13 31.27 -13.64 -40.20
C ILE A 13 31.13 -13.75 -38.67
N LEU A 14 32.19 -13.47 -37.91
CA LEU A 14 32.15 -13.50 -36.46
C LEU A 14 31.23 -12.41 -35.89
N ILE A 15 31.26 -11.20 -36.49
CA ILE A 15 30.36 -10.11 -36.11
C ILE A 15 28.90 -10.47 -36.43
N SER A 16 28.63 -11.08 -37.59
CA SER A 16 27.25 -11.46 -37.94
C SER A 16 26.72 -12.57 -37.04
N VAL A 17 27.56 -13.56 -36.68
CA VAL A 17 27.18 -14.62 -35.73
C VAL A 17 26.93 -14.04 -34.33
N PHE A 18 27.76 -13.10 -33.87
CA PHE A 18 27.55 -12.44 -32.58
C PHE A 18 26.27 -11.60 -32.55
N MET A 19 25.97 -10.87 -33.64
CA MET A 19 24.73 -10.09 -33.73
C MET A 19 23.49 -10.99 -33.78
N VAL A 20 23.56 -12.15 -34.43
CA VAL A 20 22.48 -13.15 -34.41
C VAL A 20 22.32 -13.75 -33.02
N PHE A 21 23.41 -14.01 -32.29
CA PHE A 21 23.36 -14.47 -30.91
C PHE A 21 22.74 -13.42 -29.97
N LEU A 22 23.14 -12.15 -30.09
CA LEU A 22 22.54 -11.05 -29.34
C LEU A 22 21.05 -10.86 -29.68
N LEU A 23 20.67 -11.05 -30.95
CA LEU A 23 19.27 -10.98 -31.36
C LEU A 23 18.47 -12.17 -30.80
N TYR A 24 19.06 -13.37 -30.76
CA TYR A 24 18.44 -14.55 -30.18
C TYR A 24 18.23 -14.39 -28.68
N GLU A 25 19.25 -13.93 -27.94
CA GLU A 25 19.13 -13.58 -26.52
C GLU A 25 18.11 -12.47 -26.28
N TRP A 26 18.05 -11.44 -27.14
CA TRP A 26 17.02 -10.40 -27.04
C TRP A 26 15.61 -10.95 -27.31
N LEU A 27 15.47 -11.87 -28.26
CA LEU A 27 14.21 -12.52 -28.61
C LEU A 27 13.73 -13.48 -27.52
N THR A 28 14.64 -14.19 -26.86
CA THR A 28 14.31 -15.08 -25.71
C THR A 28 14.12 -14.30 -24.41
N LEU A 29 14.70 -13.10 -24.28
CA LEU A 29 14.48 -12.16 -23.18
C LEU A 29 13.28 -11.23 -23.40
N GLN A 30 12.56 -11.35 -24.53
CA GLN A 30 11.27 -10.69 -24.61
C GLN A 30 10.39 -11.31 -23.52
N PRO A 31 9.92 -10.51 -22.54
CA PRO A 31 8.95 -11.03 -21.60
C PRO A 31 7.79 -11.52 -22.46
N THR A 32 7.38 -12.78 -22.24
CA THR A 32 6.12 -13.21 -22.83
C THR A 32 5.10 -12.14 -22.45
N ASN A 33 4.31 -11.68 -23.42
CA ASN A 33 3.09 -10.93 -23.12
C ASN A 33 2.15 -11.90 -22.40
N SER A 34 2.52 -12.35 -21.20
CA SER A 34 1.57 -12.82 -20.25
C SER A 34 0.65 -11.63 -20.01
N GLN A 35 -0.61 -11.84 -20.31
CA GLN A 35 -1.65 -11.26 -19.48
C GLN A 35 -1.33 -11.67 -18.04
N TYR A 36 -0.46 -10.91 -17.38
CA TYR A 36 -0.43 -10.86 -15.94
C TYR A 36 -1.75 -10.18 -15.59
N GLU A 37 -2.81 -10.97 -15.46
CA GLU A 37 -3.83 -10.61 -14.49
C GLU A 37 -3.07 -10.44 -13.18
N ASP A 38 -2.87 -9.19 -12.77
CA ASP A 38 -2.28 -8.86 -11.49
C ASP A 38 -3.06 -9.66 -10.43
N PRO A 39 -2.43 -10.57 -9.68
CA PRO A 39 -3.12 -11.33 -8.63
C PRO A 39 -3.73 -10.42 -7.55
N LEU A 40 -3.39 -9.13 -7.52
CA LEU A 40 -4.00 -8.10 -6.69
C LEU A 40 -5.35 -7.58 -7.25
N LEU A 41 -5.66 -7.80 -8.53
CA LEU A 41 -6.79 -7.18 -9.22
C LEU A 41 -8.15 -7.80 -8.85
N VAL A 42 -8.19 -8.98 -8.21
CA VAL A 42 -9.43 -9.65 -7.78
C VAL A 42 -9.45 -9.93 -6.27
N LYS A 43 -8.73 -9.12 -5.48
CA LYS A 43 -8.84 -9.11 -4.02
C LYS A 43 -9.23 -7.71 -3.57
N GLY A 44 -10.46 -7.54 -3.10
CA GLY A 44 -10.94 -6.25 -2.61
C GLY A 44 -9.97 -5.62 -1.61
N ASN A 45 -9.76 -4.31 -1.71
CA ASN A 45 -8.81 -3.59 -0.86
C ASN A 45 -9.26 -3.63 0.61
N ILE A 46 -8.41 -4.17 1.48
CA ILE A 46 -8.65 -4.23 2.92
C ILE A 46 -8.00 -3.01 3.60
N LEU A 47 -8.81 -2.24 4.33
CA LEU A 47 -8.38 -1.12 5.16
C LEU A 47 -7.90 -1.62 6.53
N CYS A 48 -6.71 -1.21 6.96
CA CYS A 48 -6.30 -1.29 8.36
C CYS A 48 -6.57 0.05 9.06
N VAL A 49 -7.46 0.04 10.05
CA VAL A 49 -7.74 1.17 10.94
C VAL A 49 -6.77 1.11 12.11
N LEU A 50 -5.75 1.96 12.08
CA LEU A 50 -4.72 2.03 13.12
C LEU A 50 -5.17 2.98 14.21
N VAL A 51 -5.35 2.48 15.44
CA VAL A 51 -5.86 3.24 16.57
C VAL A 51 -4.80 3.30 17.68
N PRO A 52 -4.00 4.37 17.75
CA PRO A 52 -3.14 4.65 18.91
C PRO A 52 -3.98 4.71 20.18
N TYR A 53 -3.60 3.94 21.19
CA TYR A 53 -4.44 3.73 22.37
C TYR A 53 -3.64 3.68 23.66
N ARG A 54 -4.19 4.29 24.72
CA ARG A 54 -3.80 4.10 26.13
C ARG A 54 -4.92 4.67 27.01
N ASP A 55 -5.42 3.88 27.96
CA ASP A 55 -6.36 4.31 29.02
C ASP A 55 -7.58 5.13 28.50
N ARG A 56 -8.24 4.62 27.46
CA ARG A 56 -9.39 5.24 26.77
C ARG A 56 -10.51 4.23 26.49
N PHE A 57 -10.80 3.38 27.48
CA PHE A 57 -11.65 2.21 27.28
C PHE A 57 -13.09 2.57 26.90
N GLU A 58 -13.65 3.61 27.54
CA GLU A 58 -15.01 4.09 27.24
C GLU A 58 -15.12 4.64 25.82
N GLU A 59 -14.10 5.37 25.35
CA GLU A 59 -14.04 5.85 23.97
C GLU A 59 -13.90 4.68 22.99
N LEU A 60 -13.05 3.69 23.30
CA LEU A 60 -12.87 2.52 22.46
C LEU A 60 -14.15 1.70 22.31
N GLN A 61 -14.93 1.56 23.40
CA GLN A 61 -16.22 0.87 23.39
C GLN A 61 -17.24 1.56 22.48
N GLN A 62 -17.19 2.89 22.35
CA GLN A 62 -18.04 3.64 21.43
C GLN A 62 -17.47 3.62 20.00
N PHE A 63 -16.15 3.70 19.87
CA PHE A 63 -15.44 3.81 18.62
C PHE A 63 -15.65 2.62 17.70
N ILE A 64 -15.40 1.39 18.20
CA ILE A 64 -15.45 0.17 17.37
C ILE A 64 -16.81 -0.03 16.71
N PRO A 65 -17.95 -0.08 17.44
CA PRO A 65 -19.25 -0.31 16.81
C PRO A 65 -19.66 0.85 15.89
N HIS A 66 -19.30 2.09 16.22
CA HIS A 66 -19.56 3.25 15.36
C HIS A 66 -18.81 3.14 14.04
N MET A 67 -17.50 2.90 14.10
CA MET A 67 -16.65 2.80 12.91
C MET A 67 -16.97 1.58 12.07
N GLU A 68 -17.26 0.43 12.69
CA GLU A 68 -17.68 -0.77 11.96
C GLU A 68 -18.94 -0.49 11.15
N LYS A 69 -19.97 0.10 11.76
CA LYS A 69 -21.20 0.51 11.06
C LYS A 69 -20.91 1.52 9.93
N PHE A 70 -20.08 2.52 10.21
CA PHE A 70 -19.74 3.56 9.24
C PHE A 70 -19.02 2.98 8.01
N LEU A 71 -17.98 2.17 8.21
CA LEU A 71 -17.19 1.57 7.13
C LEU A 71 -18.00 0.52 6.35
N ASN A 72 -18.84 -0.26 7.04
CA ASN A 72 -19.75 -1.21 6.37
C ASN A 72 -20.76 -0.49 5.48
N SER A 73 -21.27 0.68 5.89
CA SER A 73 -22.18 1.48 5.04
C SER A 73 -21.52 1.98 3.75
N GLN A 74 -20.19 2.05 3.73
CA GLN A 74 -19.38 2.42 2.56
C GLN A 74 -18.84 1.20 1.80
N ASN A 75 -19.24 -0.02 2.15
CA ASN A 75 -18.72 -1.28 1.61
C ASN A 75 -17.18 -1.41 1.70
N VAL A 76 -16.58 -0.85 2.76
CA VAL A 76 -15.13 -0.92 2.99
C VAL A 76 -14.81 -2.16 3.83
N ALA A 77 -14.12 -3.13 3.24
CA ALA A 77 -13.55 -4.25 3.98
C ALA A 77 -12.44 -3.72 4.91
N HIS A 78 -12.50 -4.04 6.21
CA HIS A 78 -11.61 -3.42 7.18
C HIS A 78 -11.19 -4.34 8.33
N ARG A 79 -10.10 -3.96 9.00
CA ARG A 79 -9.57 -4.55 10.23
C ARG A 79 -9.17 -3.43 11.19
N PHE A 80 -9.42 -3.61 12.48
CA PHE A 80 -8.96 -2.69 13.51
C PHE A 80 -7.65 -3.19 14.11
N ILE A 81 -6.67 -2.30 14.28
CA ILE A 81 -5.44 -2.55 15.04
C ILE A 81 -5.39 -1.56 16.19
N ILE A 82 -5.62 -2.06 17.40
CA ILE A 82 -5.55 -1.26 18.63
C ILE A 82 -4.13 -1.28 19.15
N LEU A 83 -3.44 -0.15 19.03
CA LEU A 83 -2.03 0.00 19.32
C LEU A 83 -1.87 0.49 20.76
N ASN A 84 -1.95 -0.44 21.70
CA ASN A 84 -1.93 -0.16 23.13
C ASN A 84 -0.49 0.12 23.62
N GLN A 85 -0.20 1.33 24.07
CA GLN A 85 1.10 1.69 24.64
C GLN A 85 1.16 1.35 26.13
N THR A 86 1.89 0.30 26.49
CA THR A 86 1.92 -0.26 27.86
C THR A 86 3.06 0.24 28.75
N ASP A 87 4.05 0.91 28.19
CA ASP A 87 5.11 1.55 28.98
C ASP A 87 4.60 2.78 29.77
N SER A 88 5.40 3.26 30.71
CA SER A 88 5.10 4.46 31.51
C SER A 88 5.59 5.77 30.89
N LEU A 89 6.17 5.74 29.69
CA LEU A 89 6.65 6.94 29.01
C LEU A 89 5.47 7.78 28.52
N ARG A 90 5.76 9.01 28.07
CA ARG A 90 4.74 9.86 27.44
C ARG A 90 4.12 9.12 26.25
N PHE A 91 2.81 9.30 26.07
CA PHE A 91 2.09 8.74 24.95
C PHE A 91 2.69 9.22 23.61
N ASN A 92 3.08 8.29 22.75
CA ASN A 92 3.72 8.55 21.48
C ASN A 92 2.86 8.03 20.32
N ARG A 93 1.86 8.83 19.97
CA ARG A 93 0.92 8.55 18.89
C ARG A 93 1.62 8.15 17.58
N ALA A 94 2.62 8.92 17.14
CA ALA A 94 3.28 8.69 15.86
C ALA A 94 4.08 7.39 15.85
N SER A 95 4.78 7.06 16.94
CA SER A 95 5.51 5.80 17.03
C SER A 95 4.58 4.59 17.02
N LEU A 96 3.41 4.68 17.67
CA LEU A 96 2.41 3.61 17.63
C LEU A 96 1.91 3.37 16.21
N ILE A 97 1.64 4.44 15.45
CA ILE A 97 1.27 4.31 14.03
C ILE A 97 2.35 3.58 13.23
N ASN A 98 3.64 3.88 13.45
CA ASN A 98 4.73 3.17 12.77
C ASN A 98 4.75 1.68 13.11
N VAL A 99 4.47 1.31 14.37
CA VAL A 99 4.29 -0.10 14.76
C VAL A 99 3.08 -0.70 14.02
N GLY A 100 1.96 0.02 13.99
CA GLY A 100 0.75 -0.43 13.28
C GLY A 100 0.95 -0.62 11.78
N TRP A 101 1.78 0.19 11.14
CA TRP A 101 2.18 -0.01 9.75
C TRP A 101 2.85 -1.38 9.55
N LEU A 102 3.78 -1.76 10.43
CA LEU A 102 4.46 -3.05 10.35
C LEU A 102 3.51 -4.23 10.62
N GLU A 103 2.59 -4.07 11.57
CA GLU A 103 1.60 -5.11 11.89
C GLU A 103 0.52 -5.26 10.81
N ALA A 104 0.18 -4.20 10.09
CA ALA A 104 -0.80 -4.23 9.01
C ALA A 104 -0.39 -5.17 7.86
N ASP A 105 0.92 -5.30 7.60
CA ASP A 105 1.47 -6.22 6.60
C ASP A 105 1.14 -7.69 6.96
N ARG A 106 1.26 -8.05 8.25
CA ARG A 106 0.89 -9.40 8.74
C ARG A 106 -0.59 -9.71 8.54
N LEU A 107 -1.44 -8.69 8.62
CA LEU A 107 -2.88 -8.81 8.38
C LEU A 107 -3.28 -8.73 6.89
N ARG A 108 -2.29 -8.57 6.00
CA ARG A 108 -2.46 -8.43 4.54
C ARG A 108 -3.42 -7.30 4.16
N CYS A 109 -3.32 -6.17 4.85
CA CYS A 109 -4.04 -4.94 4.49
C CYS A 109 -3.41 -4.28 3.26
N ASN A 110 -4.24 -3.65 2.42
CA ASN A 110 -3.78 -2.98 1.20
C ASN A 110 -3.49 -1.49 1.45
N TYR A 111 -4.18 -0.89 2.42
CA TYR A 111 -4.07 0.51 2.78
C TYR A 111 -4.51 0.73 4.23
N LEU A 112 -4.30 1.94 4.74
CA LEU A 112 -4.43 2.24 6.15
C LEU A 112 -4.95 3.64 6.40
N VAL A 113 -5.59 3.78 7.55
CA VAL A 113 -6.01 5.05 8.12
C VAL A 113 -5.49 5.16 9.54
N MET A 114 -4.93 6.32 9.87
CA MET A 114 -4.53 6.65 11.25
C MET A 114 -5.71 7.32 11.93
N HIS A 115 -6.25 6.71 12.97
CA HIS A 115 -7.48 7.17 13.60
C HIS A 115 -7.31 7.41 15.10
N ASP A 116 -7.77 8.55 15.58
CA ASP A 116 -7.90 8.78 17.03
C ASP A 116 -9.16 8.07 17.53
N VAL A 117 -9.08 7.49 18.72
CA VAL A 117 -10.18 6.70 19.31
C VAL A 117 -11.40 7.56 19.68
N ASP A 118 -11.21 8.86 19.88
CA ASP A 118 -12.23 9.82 20.31
C ASP A 118 -12.85 10.61 19.14
N LEU A 119 -12.45 10.32 17.89
CA LEU A 119 -13.02 10.94 16.70
C LEU A 119 -14.02 9.98 16.04
N LEU A 120 -15.28 10.38 15.96
CA LEU A 120 -16.35 9.61 15.31
C LEU A 120 -16.87 10.37 14.07
N PRO A 121 -16.75 9.80 12.86
CA PRO A 121 -17.25 10.45 11.65
C PRO A 121 -18.77 10.51 11.66
N GLN A 122 -19.33 11.69 11.40
CA GLN A 122 -20.78 11.91 11.25
C GLN A 122 -21.19 12.21 9.81
N ASN A 123 -20.29 12.79 9.02
CA ASN A 123 -20.54 13.06 7.61
C ASN A 123 -20.24 11.81 6.77
N LEU A 124 -21.28 11.25 6.13
CA LEU A 124 -21.17 10.08 5.25
C LEU A 124 -20.37 10.36 3.97
N GLU A 125 -20.13 11.62 3.62
CA GLU A 125 -19.27 12.02 2.49
C GLU A 125 -17.77 11.84 2.78
N LEU A 126 -17.38 11.51 4.02
CA LEU A 126 -15.99 11.20 4.35
C LEU A 126 -15.60 9.85 3.74
N ASP A 127 -14.83 9.89 2.67
CA ASP A 127 -14.46 8.71 1.89
C ASP A 127 -13.26 7.94 2.50
N TYR A 128 -13.54 6.76 3.08
CA TYR A 128 -12.55 5.81 3.60
C TYR A 128 -12.16 4.73 2.58
N THR A 129 -12.65 4.78 1.34
CA THR A 129 -12.28 3.81 0.31
C THR A 129 -10.81 3.96 -0.10
N TYR A 130 -10.30 2.94 -0.80
CA TYR A 130 -8.92 2.90 -1.28
C TYR A 130 -8.59 4.16 -2.10
N PRO A 131 -7.61 4.98 -1.68
CA PRO A 131 -7.34 6.26 -2.32
C PRO A 131 -6.57 6.15 -3.64
N GLY A 132 -6.05 4.96 -3.99
CA GLY A 132 -5.12 4.75 -5.09
C GLY A 132 -3.67 4.68 -4.64
N ILE A 133 -2.82 4.09 -5.49
CA ILE A 133 -1.39 3.94 -5.22
C ILE A 133 -0.73 5.32 -5.15
N GLY A 134 0.01 5.58 -4.06
CA GLY A 134 0.73 6.83 -3.86
C GLY A 134 -0.14 8.03 -3.49
N ILE A 135 -1.45 7.84 -3.30
CA ILE A 135 -2.38 8.90 -2.93
C ILE A 135 -2.58 8.91 -1.41
N VAL A 136 -2.38 10.09 -0.81
CA VAL A 136 -2.63 10.34 0.61
C VAL A 136 -3.86 11.23 0.75
N ARG A 137 -4.80 10.86 1.62
CA ARG A 137 -6.02 11.62 1.90
C ARG A 137 -6.04 12.07 3.35
N HIS A 138 -6.34 13.35 3.57
CA HIS A 138 -6.67 13.86 4.89
C HIS A 138 -8.19 13.79 5.09
N ILE A 139 -8.66 12.79 5.84
CA ILE A 139 -10.10 12.52 6.02
C ILE A 139 -10.78 13.69 6.77
N ALA A 140 -10.31 14.02 7.96
CA ALA A 140 -10.86 15.10 8.79
C ALA A 140 -10.22 16.47 8.51
N ALA A 141 -10.03 16.83 7.23
CA ALA A 141 -9.48 18.12 6.84
C ALA A 141 -10.33 19.29 7.36
N GLY A 142 -9.77 20.50 7.48
CA GLY A 142 -10.36 21.63 8.22
C GLY A 142 -11.86 21.94 7.95
N LYS A 143 -12.36 21.75 6.73
CA LYS A 143 -13.80 21.90 6.41
C LYS A 143 -14.72 20.88 7.11
N TYR A 144 -14.17 19.73 7.50
CA TYR A 144 -14.83 18.62 8.16
C TYR A 144 -14.43 18.47 9.63
N HIS A 145 -13.49 19.30 10.12
CA HIS A 145 -13.07 19.25 11.52
C HIS A 145 -14.20 19.75 12.42
N PRO A 146 -14.47 19.10 13.57
CA PRO A 146 -15.38 19.65 14.57
C PRO A 146 -14.94 21.07 14.93
N LYS A 147 -15.82 22.06 14.73
CA LYS A 147 -15.58 23.41 15.24
C LYS A 147 -15.58 23.31 16.76
N LYS A 148 -14.39 23.28 17.38
CA LYS A 148 -14.27 23.44 18.82
C LYS A 148 -14.75 24.84 19.17
N ARG A 149 -16.02 24.95 19.58
CA ARG A 149 -16.51 26.11 20.32
C ARG A 149 -15.97 25.93 21.74
N PHE A 150 -14.86 26.61 22.03
CA PHE A 150 -14.45 26.85 23.41
C PHE A 150 -15.43 27.84 24.04
#